data_AF-A0A3N8LQ36-F1
#
_entry.id   AF-A0A3N8LQ36-F1
#
_cell.length_a   1.000
_cell.length_b   1.000
_cell.length_c   1.000
_cell.angle_alpha   90.00
_cell.angle_beta   90.00
_cell.angle_gamma   90.00
#
_symmetry.space_group_name_H-M   'P 1'
#
loop_
_entity.id
_entity.type
_entity.pdbx_description
1 polymer ?
#
loop_
_entity_poly.entity_id
_entity_poly.type
_entity_poly.pdbx_seq_one_letter_code
_entity_poly.pdbx_strand_id
1 'polypeptide(L)'
;MEMGAYLGLAENAKNVILTRGAVVAERSTGACATPDEPKPIIDRPPVEPDCKRGEGCLFCEKYRIHADEVDARKLLSARHCIRVSARYAGSVEEQNEAFGPVLRALEFYLDLIRSRDTALVERLEREVDVDGELSPFWATKLDTLIELGMELQ
;
A
#
# COMPACT_ATOMS: atom_id res chain seq x y z
N MET A 1 14.18 1.67 14.75
CA MET A 1 12.74 1.91 14.45
C MET A 1 12.24 0.99 13.34
N GLU A 2 12.93 0.88 12.19
CA GLU A 2 12.46 0.06 11.05
C GLU A 2 12.21 -1.42 11.37
N MET A 3 13.11 -2.07 12.13
CA MET A 3 12.96 -3.49 12.48
C MET A 3 11.73 -3.76 13.36
N GLY A 4 11.33 -2.80 14.22
CA GLY A 4 10.12 -2.91 15.05
C GLY A 4 8.84 -2.80 14.23
N ALA A 5 8.82 -1.95 13.21
CA ALA A 5 7.67 -1.85 12.30
C ALA A 5 7.47 -3.12 11.47
N TYR A 6 8.57 -3.71 10.97
CA TYR A 6 8.50 -4.96 10.22
C TYR A 6 8.03 -6.14 11.10
N LEU A 7 8.51 -6.21 12.35
CA LEU A 7 8.03 -7.18 13.34
C LEU A 7 6.52 -7.00 13.60
N GLY A 8 6.05 -5.77 13.80
CA GLY A 8 4.62 -5.50 13.97
C GLY A 8 3.77 -5.96 12.78
N LEU A 9 4.23 -5.68 11.54
CA LEU A 9 3.55 -6.19 10.33
C LEU A 9 3.49 -7.72 10.31
N ALA A 10 4.60 -8.38 10.62
CA ALA A 10 4.69 -9.84 10.67
C ALA A 10 3.78 -10.45 11.74
N GLU A 11 3.70 -9.84 12.92
CA GLU A 11 2.81 -10.24 14.01
C GLU A 11 1.33 -10.09 13.61
N ASN A 12 0.98 -9.00 12.92
CA ASN A 12 -0.39 -8.76 12.46
C ASN A 12 -0.78 -9.60 11.22
N ALA A 13 0.19 -10.11 10.46
CA ALA A 13 -0.01 -10.80 9.17
C ALA A 13 -1.07 -11.90 9.20
N LYS A 14 -1.17 -12.64 10.32
CA LYS A 14 -2.14 -13.73 10.51
C LYS A 14 -3.60 -13.25 10.46
N ASN A 15 -3.85 -11.98 10.75
CA ASN A 15 -5.18 -11.38 10.83
C ASN A 15 -5.50 -10.48 9.63
N VAL A 16 -4.54 -10.28 8.73
CA VAL A 16 -4.67 -9.33 7.62
C VAL A 16 -5.42 -9.95 6.44
N ILE A 17 -5.17 -11.22 6.14
CA ILE A 17 -5.74 -11.86 4.94
C ILE A 17 -7.13 -12.39 5.25
N LEU A 18 -8.10 -11.92 4.48
CA LEU A 18 -9.49 -12.31 4.61
C LEU A 18 -9.76 -13.66 3.96
N THR A 19 -10.73 -14.37 4.53
CA THR A 19 -11.33 -15.53 3.88
C THR A 19 -12.14 -15.09 2.67
N ARG A 20 -12.21 -15.95 1.65
CA ARG A 20 -12.98 -15.68 0.44
C ARG A 20 -14.44 -15.39 0.79
N GLY A 21 -14.96 -14.26 0.31
CA GLY A 21 -16.34 -13.83 0.54
C GLY A 21 -16.57 -12.98 1.79
N ALA A 22 -15.54 -12.68 2.59
CA ALA A 22 -15.66 -11.70 3.66
C ALA A 22 -15.95 -10.32 3.07
N VAL A 23 -17.07 -9.70 3.48
CA VAL A 23 -17.44 -8.34 3.07
C VAL A 23 -16.92 -7.37 4.13
N VAL A 24 -16.09 -6.43 3.69
CA VAL A 24 -15.43 -5.42 4.51
C VAL A 24 -15.43 -4.09 3.74
N ALA A 25 -15.11 -3.00 4.42
CA ALA A 25 -15.09 -1.69 3.78
C ALA A 25 -13.86 -1.53 2.88
N GLU A 26 -14.07 -1.10 1.64
CA GLU A 26 -13.00 -0.89 0.66
C GLU A 26 -12.05 0.25 1.05
N ARG A 27 -10.77 0.07 0.73
CA ARG A 27 -9.69 1.06 0.91
C ARG A 27 -8.81 1.13 -0.33
N SER A 28 -8.00 2.18 -0.43
CA SER A 28 -7.18 2.41 -1.63
C SER A 28 -6.03 1.40 -1.81
N THR A 29 -5.62 0.72 -0.75
CA THR A 29 -4.57 -0.32 -0.77
C THR A 29 -5.11 -1.71 -0.43
N GLY A 30 -6.40 -1.86 -0.14
CA GLY A 30 -6.99 -3.12 0.33
C GLY A 30 -8.40 -2.91 0.88
N ALA A 31 -8.63 -3.35 2.10
CA ALA A 31 -9.89 -3.20 2.82
C ALA A 31 -9.72 -2.94 4.32
N CYS A 32 -10.84 -2.81 5.04
CA CYS A 32 -10.88 -2.42 6.44
C CYS A 32 -11.98 -3.15 7.23
N ALA A 33 -11.61 -3.70 8.38
CA ALA A 33 -12.54 -4.38 9.30
C ALA A 33 -13.41 -3.41 10.12
N THR A 34 -12.90 -2.21 10.44
CA THR A 34 -13.61 -1.23 11.28
C THR A 34 -13.24 0.18 10.80
N PRO A 35 -13.99 0.75 9.84
CA PRO A 35 -13.80 2.11 9.35
C PRO A 35 -13.80 3.15 10.47
N ASP A 36 -13.03 4.23 10.29
CA ASP A 36 -13.00 5.42 11.15
C ASP A 36 -12.51 5.19 12.60
N GLU A 37 -11.98 3.99 12.89
CA GLU A 37 -11.31 3.63 14.13
C GLU A 37 -9.84 3.22 13.89
N PRO A 38 -8.97 4.15 13.47
CA PRO A 38 -7.56 3.85 13.22
C PRO A 38 -6.90 3.38 14.52
N LYS A 39 -6.21 2.24 14.45
CA LYS A 39 -5.43 1.71 15.57
C LYS A 39 -4.06 1.25 15.07
N PRO A 40 -2.95 1.87 15.53
CA PRO A 40 -1.62 1.50 15.06
C PRO A 40 -1.24 0.11 15.55
N ILE A 41 -0.49 -0.62 14.72
CA ILE A 41 0.00 -1.97 15.06
C ILE A 41 1.08 -1.91 16.16
N ILE A 42 1.81 -0.79 16.24
CA ILE A 42 2.85 -0.54 17.24
C ILE A 42 2.71 0.89 17.79
N ASP A 43 3.25 1.17 18.99
CA ASP A 43 3.12 2.48 19.66
C ASP A 43 3.63 3.68 18.86
N ARG A 44 4.62 3.48 17.98
CA ARG A 44 5.24 4.52 17.14
C ARG A 44 5.44 3.99 15.73
N PRO A 45 4.37 3.91 14.92
CA PRO A 45 4.49 3.43 13.56
C PRO A 45 5.27 4.44 12.69
N PRO A 46 5.94 4.00 11.61
CA PRO A 46 6.60 4.91 10.69
C PRO A 46 5.63 5.90 10.03
N VAL A 47 4.38 5.49 9.84
CA VAL A 47 3.29 6.34 9.36
C VAL A 47 2.10 6.13 10.28
N GLU A 48 1.60 7.22 10.86
CA GLU A 48 0.41 7.19 11.71
C GLU A 48 -0.83 6.81 10.90
N PRO A 49 -1.61 5.82 11.35
CA PRO A 49 -2.84 5.46 10.67
C PRO A 49 -3.86 6.59 10.62
N ASP A 50 -4.27 6.92 9.40
CA ASP A 50 -5.32 7.89 9.13
C ASP A 50 -6.25 7.31 8.05
N CYS A 51 -7.51 7.09 8.40
CA CYS A 51 -8.52 6.53 7.50
C CYS A 51 -8.81 7.44 6.29
N LYS A 52 -8.39 8.71 6.32
CA LYS A 52 -8.56 9.67 5.23
C LYS A 52 -7.40 9.66 4.23
N ARG A 53 -6.26 9.06 4.60
CA ARG A 53 -5.07 8.96 3.75
C ARG A 53 -5.04 7.62 3.03
N GLY A 54 -4.67 7.64 1.75
CA GLY A 54 -4.68 6.44 0.90
C GLY A 54 -3.78 5.32 1.46
N GLU A 55 -2.54 5.66 1.76
CA GLU A 55 -1.52 4.75 2.31
C GLU A 55 -1.58 4.61 3.85
N GLY A 56 -2.37 5.45 4.53
CA GLY A 56 -2.42 5.52 5.99
C GLY A 56 -2.88 4.23 6.66
N CYS A 57 -3.59 3.36 5.95
CA CYS A 57 -4.09 2.11 6.53
C CYS A 57 -3.01 1.03 6.70
N LEU A 58 -1.84 1.12 6.02
CA LEU A 58 -0.86 0.03 5.95
C LEU A 58 -0.26 -0.38 7.30
N PHE A 59 -0.27 0.52 8.29
CA PHE A 59 0.24 0.29 9.65
C PHE A 59 -0.87 0.18 10.70
N CYS A 60 -2.09 -0.14 10.27
CA CYS A 60 -3.29 -0.22 11.11
C CYS A 60 -3.67 -1.67 11.42
N GLU A 61 -4.03 -1.97 12.68
CA GLU A 61 -4.54 -3.29 13.09
C GLU A 61 -5.84 -3.67 12.37
N LYS A 62 -6.61 -2.68 11.89
CA LYS A 62 -7.88 -2.87 11.17
C LYS A 62 -7.68 -3.12 9.68
N TYR A 63 -6.46 -3.05 9.19
CA TYR A 63 -6.13 -3.26 7.79
C TYR A 63 -6.36 -4.71 7.38
N ARG A 64 -7.02 -4.89 6.24
CA ARG A 64 -7.35 -6.20 5.69
C ARG A 64 -7.04 -6.21 4.20
N ILE A 65 -6.76 -7.40 3.68
CA ILE A 65 -6.62 -7.64 2.25
C ILE A 65 -7.33 -8.93 1.86
N HIS A 66 -7.94 -8.95 0.70
CA HIS A 66 -8.25 -10.17 -0.03
C HIS A 66 -7.02 -10.57 -0.85
N ALA A 67 -6.67 -11.85 -0.86
CA ALA A 67 -5.59 -12.35 -1.72
C ALA A 67 -6.12 -12.60 -3.14
N ASP A 68 -6.57 -11.53 -3.80
CA ASP A 68 -7.17 -11.56 -5.12
C ASP A 68 -6.61 -10.46 -6.04
N GLU A 69 -7.14 -10.41 -7.26
CA GLU A 69 -6.70 -9.47 -8.28
C GLU A 69 -6.93 -8.01 -7.90
N VAL A 70 -8.04 -7.72 -7.22
CA VAL A 70 -8.46 -6.35 -6.91
C VAL A 70 -7.50 -5.73 -5.92
N ASP A 71 -7.24 -6.42 -4.81
CA ASP A 71 -6.38 -5.91 -3.75
C ASP A 71 -4.89 -5.96 -4.13
N ALA A 72 -4.47 -6.98 -4.89
CA ALA A 72 -3.13 -7.00 -5.46
C ALA A 72 -2.89 -5.79 -6.39
N ARG A 73 -3.83 -5.48 -7.29
CA ARG A 73 -3.70 -4.32 -8.18
C ARG A 73 -3.67 -3.00 -7.41
N LYS A 74 -4.49 -2.84 -6.36
CA LYS A 74 -4.44 -1.65 -5.49
C LYS A 74 -3.07 -1.45 -4.84
N LEU A 75 -2.49 -2.51 -4.26
CA LEU A 75 -1.17 -2.48 -3.64
C LEU A 75 -0.07 -2.11 -4.65
N LEU A 76 -0.10 -2.74 -5.82
CA LEU A 76 0.84 -2.46 -6.90
C LEU A 76 0.71 -1.03 -7.43
N SER A 77 -0.52 -0.54 -7.57
CA SER A 77 -0.77 0.83 -8.02
C SER A 77 -0.24 1.86 -7.01
N ALA A 78 -0.47 1.62 -5.71
CA ALA A 78 0.10 2.45 -4.65
C ALA A 78 1.63 2.49 -4.72
N ARG A 79 2.26 1.31 -4.88
CA ARG A 79 3.71 1.18 -5.02
C ARG A 79 4.22 1.97 -6.22
N HIS A 80 3.57 1.80 -7.37
CA HIS A 80 3.91 2.49 -8.60
C HIS A 80 3.85 4.00 -8.42
N CYS A 81 2.72 4.53 -7.96
CA CYS A 81 2.55 5.97 -7.74
C CYS A 81 3.59 6.52 -6.78
N ILE A 82 3.87 5.84 -5.65
CA ILE A 82 4.91 6.28 -4.71
C ILE A 82 6.29 6.30 -5.37
N ARG A 83 6.65 5.28 -6.15
CA ARG A 83 7.94 5.24 -6.87
C ARG A 83 8.05 6.35 -7.91
N VAL A 84 6.97 6.66 -8.62
CA VAL A 84 6.93 7.79 -9.56
C VAL A 84 7.11 9.10 -8.80
N SER A 85 6.34 9.33 -7.74
CA SER A 85 6.40 10.55 -6.94
C SER A 85 7.76 10.74 -6.24
N ALA A 86 8.38 9.65 -5.74
CA ALA A 86 9.67 9.71 -5.07
C ALA A 86 10.79 10.24 -5.97
N ARG A 87 10.74 10.00 -7.30
CA ARG A 87 11.75 10.52 -8.25
C ARG A 87 11.84 12.05 -8.28
N TYR A 88 10.81 12.73 -7.80
CA TYR A 88 10.73 14.19 -7.74
C TYR A 88 11.02 14.73 -6.33
N ALA A 89 11.30 13.86 -5.36
CA ALA A 89 11.52 14.26 -3.98
C ALA A 89 13.03 14.23 -3.67
N GLY A 90 13.68 15.39 -3.53
CA GLY A 90 15.00 15.52 -2.90
C GLY A 90 16.08 14.49 -3.31
N SER A 91 16.97 14.22 -2.36
CA SER A 91 18.04 13.21 -2.43
C SER A 91 17.52 11.79 -2.23
N VAL A 92 18.31 10.78 -2.65
CA VAL A 92 17.97 9.36 -2.47
C VAL A 92 17.76 9.01 -1.00
N GLU A 93 18.53 9.63 -0.10
CA GLU A 93 18.41 9.47 1.34
C GLU A 93 17.07 10.00 1.86
N GLU A 94 16.67 11.20 1.45
CA GLU A 94 15.38 11.81 1.81
C GLU A 94 14.20 10.99 1.26
N GLN A 95 14.32 10.46 0.05
CA GLN A 95 13.32 9.56 -0.54
C GLN A 95 13.15 8.28 0.28
N ASN A 96 14.26 7.65 0.64
CA ASN A 96 14.25 6.42 1.43
C ASN A 96 13.67 6.64 2.83
N GLU A 97 13.97 7.78 3.45
CA GLU A 97 13.40 8.14 4.76
C GLU A 97 11.88 8.38 4.65
N ALA A 98 11.44 9.13 3.63
CA ALA A 98 10.03 9.48 3.45
C ALA A 98 9.15 8.31 3.00
N PHE A 99 9.61 7.51 2.04
CA PHE A 99 8.80 6.50 1.37
C PHE A 99 9.19 5.05 1.67
N GLY A 100 10.42 4.82 2.14
CA GLY A 100 10.94 3.48 2.40
C GLY A 100 10.05 2.64 3.33
N PRO A 101 9.51 3.17 4.44
CA PRO A 101 8.61 2.41 5.30
C PRO A 101 7.35 1.94 4.58
N VAL A 102 6.73 2.83 3.79
CA VAL A 102 5.50 2.52 3.05
C VAL A 102 5.76 1.48 1.95
N LEU A 103 6.84 1.65 1.19
CA LEU A 103 7.23 0.71 0.13
C LEU A 103 7.48 -0.69 0.69
N ARG A 104 8.19 -0.81 1.81
CA ARG A 104 8.42 -2.12 2.47
C ARG A 104 7.13 -2.75 2.99
N ALA A 105 6.20 -1.95 3.51
CA ALA A 105 4.90 -2.47 3.94
C ALA A 105 4.09 -3.00 2.75
N LEU A 106 4.09 -2.29 1.62
CA LEU A 106 3.45 -2.74 0.38
C LEU A 106 4.05 -4.06 -0.12
N GLU A 107 5.38 -4.16 -0.19
CA GLU A 107 6.05 -5.42 -0.58
C GLU A 107 5.71 -6.57 0.36
N PHE A 108 5.68 -6.33 1.67
CA PHE A 108 5.27 -7.34 2.65
C PHE A 108 3.87 -7.90 2.36
N TYR A 109 2.88 -7.03 2.10
CA TYR A 109 1.52 -7.47 1.77
C TYR A 109 1.44 -8.14 0.40
N LEU A 110 2.22 -7.69 -0.59
CA LEU A 110 2.31 -8.35 -1.89
C LEU A 110 2.91 -9.75 -1.77
N ASP A 111 3.94 -9.94 -0.95
CA ASP A 111 4.53 -11.26 -0.66
C ASP A 111 3.52 -12.21 -0.02
N LEU A 112 2.64 -11.71 0.85
CA LEU A 112 1.55 -12.49 1.42
C LEU A 112 0.57 -12.99 0.35
N ILE A 113 0.27 -12.19 -0.68
CA ILE A 113 -0.58 -12.60 -1.81
C ILE A 113 0.21 -13.55 -2.73
N ARG A 114 1.46 -13.20 -3.05
CA ARG A 114 2.38 -13.96 -3.92
C ARG A 114 2.62 -15.38 -3.41
N SER A 115 2.64 -15.57 -2.09
CA SER A 115 2.73 -16.90 -1.45
C SER A 115 1.55 -17.83 -1.75
N ARG A 116 0.40 -17.29 -2.21
CA ARG A 116 -0.79 -18.05 -2.60
C ARG A 116 -0.92 -18.16 -4.11
N ASP A 117 -0.62 -17.09 -4.83
CA ASP A 117 -0.70 -17.03 -6.29
C ASP A 117 0.39 -16.13 -6.86
N THR A 118 1.55 -16.72 -7.15
CA THR A 118 2.70 -16.00 -7.71
C THR A 118 2.42 -15.49 -9.12
N ALA A 119 1.75 -16.31 -9.95
CA ALA A 119 1.46 -15.96 -11.34
C ALA A 119 0.51 -14.78 -11.47
N LEU A 120 -0.47 -14.66 -10.54
CA LEU A 120 -1.33 -13.48 -10.43
C LEU A 120 -0.51 -12.22 -10.18
N VAL A 121 0.35 -12.23 -9.15
CA VAL A 121 1.12 -11.04 -8.78
C VAL A 121 2.09 -10.64 -9.89
N GLU A 122 2.84 -11.57 -10.48
CA GLU A 122 3.78 -11.28 -11.57
C GLU A 122 3.09 -10.71 -12.81
N ARG A 123 1.90 -11.22 -13.16
CA ARG A 123 1.10 -10.68 -14.26
C ARG A 123 0.70 -9.23 -13.97
N LEU A 124 0.09 -8.99 -12.81
CA LEU A 124 -0.37 -7.67 -12.41
C LEU A 124 0.78 -6.66 -12.25
N GLU A 125 1.95 -7.12 -11.81
CA GLU A 125 3.15 -6.29 -11.72
C GLU A 125 3.51 -5.73 -13.09
N ARG A 126 3.41 -6.54 -14.14
CA ARG A 126 3.66 -6.10 -15.51
C ARG A 126 2.60 -5.11 -15.99
N GLU A 127 1.32 -5.46 -15.80
CA GLU A 127 0.19 -4.61 -16.19
C GLU A 127 0.24 -3.23 -15.51
N VAL A 128 0.62 -3.18 -14.23
CA VAL A 128 0.71 -1.92 -13.48
C VAL A 128 1.99 -1.15 -13.82
N ASP A 129 3.16 -1.78 -13.72
CA ASP A 129 4.44 -1.07 -13.81
C ASP A 129 4.89 -0.78 -15.26
N VAL A 130 4.40 -1.55 -16.24
CA VAL A 130 4.75 -1.38 -17.66
C VAL A 130 3.59 -0.79 -18.45
N ASP A 131 2.39 -1.36 -18.31
CA ASP A 131 1.24 -0.97 -19.13
C ASP A 131 0.44 0.19 -18.52
N GLY A 132 0.70 0.55 -17.26
CA GLY A 132 0.08 1.68 -16.57
C GLY A 132 -1.35 1.40 -16.11
N GLU A 133 -1.75 0.13 -15.99
CA GLU A 133 -3.10 -0.28 -15.61
C GLU A 133 -3.34 -0.19 -14.09
N LEU A 134 -3.34 1.05 -13.60
CA LEU A 134 -3.56 1.38 -12.19
C LEU A 134 -5.00 1.09 -11.75
N SER A 135 -5.19 0.86 -10.45
CA SER A 135 -6.52 0.85 -9.86
C SER A 135 -7.18 2.23 -9.97
N PRO A 136 -8.52 2.32 -10.07
CA PRO A 136 -9.20 3.59 -10.36
C PRO A 136 -8.82 4.74 -9.42
N PHE A 137 -8.70 4.45 -8.11
CA PHE A 137 -8.29 5.46 -7.13
C PHE A 137 -6.88 6.01 -7.41
N TRP A 138 -5.92 5.14 -7.72
CA TRP A 138 -4.52 5.54 -7.91
C TRP A 138 -4.28 6.18 -9.26
N ALA A 139 -5.01 5.77 -10.31
CA ALA A 139 -5.05 6.48 -11.58
C ALA A 139 -5.46 7.94 -11.37
N THR A 140 -6.63 8.16 -10.75
CA THR A 140 -7.12 9.53 -10.47
C THR A 140 -6.16 10.32 -9.58
N LYS A 141 -5.57 9.68 -8.55
CA LYS A 141 -4.61 10.36 -7.67
C LYS A 141 -3.34 10.76 -8.42
N LEU A 142 -2.82 9.89 -9.30
CA LEU A 142 -1.63 10.21 -10.10
C LEU A 142 -1.92 11.32 -11.10
N ASP A 143 -3.06 11.26 -11.80
CA ASP A 143 -3.49 12.31 -12.73
C ASP A 143 -3.61 13.66 -12.00
N THR A 144 -4.23 13.67 -10.81
CA THR A 144 -4.34 14.88 -9.97
C THR A 144 -2.98 15.45 -9.60
N LEU A 145 -2.01 14.60 -9.25
CA LEU A 145 -0.65 15.05 -8.92
C LEU A 145 0.08 15.64 -10.13
N ILE A 146 -0.14 15.08 -11.33
CA ILE A 146 0.41 15.60 -12.58
C ILE A 146 -0.25 16.94 -12.93
N GLU A 147 -1.58 17.05 -12.81
CA GLU A 147 -2.35 18.26 -13.11
C GLU A 147 -2.06 19.42 -12.17
N LEU A 148 -1.87 19.15 -10.88
CA LEU A 148 -1.57 20.17 -9.86
C LEU A 148 -0.18 20.78 -9.98
N GLY A 149 0.57 20.42 -11.02
CA GLY A 149 1.89 20.98 -11.22
C GLY A 149 2.83 20.51 -10.13
N MET A 150 3.03 19.20 -10.01
CA MET A 150 4.41 18.72 -9.89
C MET A 150 5.19 19.18 -11.14
N GLU A 151 5.33 20.50 -11.28
CA GLU A 151 6.31 21.14 -12.14
C GLU A 151 7.65 20.71 -11.57
N LEU A 152 8.40 20.05 -12.45
CA LEU A 152 9.85 19.93 -12.40
C LEU A 152 10.47 21.25 -11.90
N GLN A 153 10.76 21.35 -10.61
CA GLN A 153 11.62 22.39 -10.04
C GLN A 153 12.72 21.72 -9.23
#